data_AF-A0A415JIA8-F1
#
_entry.id   AF-A0A415JIA8-F1
#
_cell.length_a   1.000
_cell.length_b   1.000
_cell.length_c   1.000
_cell.angle_alpha   90.00
_cell.angle_beta   90.00
_cell.angle_gamma   90.00
#
_symmetry.space_group_name_H-M   'P 1'
#
loop_
_entity.id
_entity.type
_entity.pdbx_description
1 polymer ?
#
loop_
_entity_poly.entity_id
_entity_poly.type
_entity_poly.pdbx_seq_one_letter_code
_entity_poly.pdbx_strand_id
1 'polypeptide(L)'
;MLTLEEAIKPILEEEAVDGYGPVCAYEGKYHWFVGFGFDGKMAPGDTPYAIDKETGRIDFFPIPFFLRGESPSAIELEMDKANEIKVK
;
A
#
# COMPACT_ATOMS: atom_id res chain seq x y z
N MET A 1 8.85 14.05 7.39
CA MET A 1 7.92 13.30 6.53
C MET A 1 8.80 12.43 5.66
N LEU A 2 8.56 11.12 5.66
CA LEU A 2 9.28 10.23 4.76
C LEU A 2 8.90 10.54 3.32
N THR A 3 9.73 10.12 2.38
CA THR A 3 9.35 9.96 0.98
C THR A 3 8.77 8.57 0.77
N LEU A 4 7.99 8.38 -0.30
CA LEU A 4 7.49 7.06 -0.67
C LEU A 4 8.65 6.07 -0.88
N GLU A 5 9.73 6.50 -1.54
CA GLU A 5 10.94 5.70 -1.81
C GLU A 5 11.59 5.23 -0.50
N GLU A 6 11.74 6.11 0.49
CA GLU A 6 12.26 5.74 1.82
C GLU A 6 11.31 4.79 2.56
N ALA A 7 10.00 4.94 2.39
CA ALA A 7 9.00 4.15 3.08
C ALA A 7 8.87 2.71 2.53
N ILE A 8 9.05 2.51 1.21
CA ILE A 8 8.99 1.17 0.59
C ILE A 8 10.30 0.40 0.67
N LYS A 9 11.43 1.09 0.87
CA LYS A 9 12.76 0.48 0.87
C LYS A 9 12.89 -0.71 1.83
N PRO A 10 12.40 -0.67 3.09
CA PRO A 10 12.48 -1.83 3.98
C PRO A 10 11.74 -3.06 3.45
N ILE A 11 10.59 -2.86 2.80
CA ILE A 11 9.79 -3.94 2.20
C ILE A 11 10.59 -4.62 1.08
N LEU A 12 11.24 -3.83 0.23
CA LEU A 12 12.07 -4.34 -0.87
C LEU A 12 13.34 -5.04 -0.39
N GLU A 13 13.92 -4.61 0.74
CA GLU A 13 15.10 -5.24 1.32
C GLU A 13 14.76 -6.57 2.02
N GLU A 14 13.60 -6.66 2.69
CA GLU A 14 13.13 -7.92 3.30
C GLU A 14 12.64 -8.94 2.27
N GLU A 15 11.96 -8.49 1.21
CA GLU A 15 11.35 -9.33 0.18
C GLU A 15 12.12 -9.30 -1.15
N ALA A 16 13.45 -9.15 -1.09
CA ALA A 16 14.31 -9.06 -2.26
C ALA A 16 14.24 -10.35 -3.12
N VAL A 17 13.29 -10.37 -4.05
CA VAL A 17 13.04 -11.45 -5.01
C VAL A 17 13.04 -10.84 -6.41
N ASP A 18 13.74 -11.48 -7.34
CA ASP A 18 13.80 -11.02 -8.73
C ASP A 18 12.39 -10.86 -9.32
N GLY A 19 12.15 -9.69 -9.92
CA GLY A 19 10.87 -9.33 -10.51
C GLY A 19 9.83 -8.81 -9.52
N TYR A 20 10.06 -8.90 -8.20
CA TYR A 20 9.16 -8.34 -7.19
C TYR A 20 9.39 -6.83 -7.00
N GLY A 21 8.31 -6.06 -6.93
CA GLY A 21 8.40 -4.64 -6.65
C GLY A 21 7.04 -3.93 -6.61
N PRO A 22 7.04 -2.63 -6.33
CA PRO A 22 5.82 -1.82 -6.35
C PRO A 22 5.25 -1.72 -7.77
N VAL A 23 3.95 -1.97 -7.91
CA VAL A 23 3.21 -1.99 -9.18
C VAL A 23 2.31 -0.78 -9.31
N CYS A 24 1.69 -0.37 -8.21
CA CYS A 24 0.86 0.83 -8.13
C CYS A 24 1.04 1.51 -6.78
N ALA A 25 0.81 2.82 -6.74
CA ALA A 25 0.81 3.59 -5.52
C ALA A 25 -0.30 4.65 -5.54
N TYR A 26 -0.91 4.87 -4.39
CA TYR A 26 -1.91 5.89 -4.18
C TYR A 26 -1.52 6.72 -2.96
N GLU A 27 -1.67 8.04 -3.08
CA GLU A 27 -1.38 8.97 -1.99
C GLU A 27 -2.67 9.36 -1.28
N GLY A 28 -2.78 8.91 -0.03
CA GLY A 28 -3.74 9.40 0.94
C GLY A 28 -3.20 10.59 1.73
N LYS A 29 -4.01 11.02 2.70
CA LYS A 29 -3.68 12.15 3.58
C LYS A 29 -2.61 11.77 4.60
N TYR A 30 -2.74 10.59 5.20
CA TYR A 30 -1.92 10.02 6.25
C TYR A 30 -1.12 8.81 5.80
N HIS A 31 -1.61 8.08 4.79
CA HIS A 31 -0.96 6.88 4.28
C HIS A 31 -0.59 6.98 2.80
N TRP A 32 0.46 6.28 2.40
CA TRP A 32 0.56 5.76 1.02
C TRP A 32 -0.03 4.37 0.96
N PHE A 33 -0.74 4.06 -0.13
CA PHE A 33 -1.25 2.73 -0.40
C PHE A 33 -0.46 2.15 -1.57
N VAL A 34 0.33 1.11 -1.32
CA VAL A 34 1.26 0.56 -2.32
C VAL A 34 0.95 -0.90 -2.59
N GLY A 35 0.59 -1.20 -3.83
CA GLY A 35 0.44 -2.56 -4.31
C GLY A 35 1.77 -3.09 -4.82
N PHE A 36 2.17 -4.28 -4.37
CA PHE A 36 3.37 -4.97 -4.84
C PHE A 36 3.00 -6.16 -5.71
N GLY A 37 3.95 -6.63 -6.51
CA GLY A 37 3.72 -7.75 -7.39
C GLY A 37 4.95 -8.12 -8.21
N PHE A 38 4.77 -9.05 -9.15
CA PHE A 38 5.84 -9.58 -9.98
C PHE A 38 5.71 -9.09 -11.42
N ASP A 39 6.83 -8.70 -12.03
CA ASP A 39 6.91 -8.29 -13.43
C ASP A 39 5.90 -7.18 -13.78
N GLY A 40 5.70 -6.23 -12.86
CA GLY A 40 4.75 -5.13 -13.01
C GLY A 40 3.28 -5.53 -12.89
N LYS A 41 2.98 -6.70 -12.32
CA LYS A 41 1.60 -7.19 -12.10
C LYS A 41 1.36 -7.56 -10.65
N MET A 42 0.32 -6.97 -10.08
CA MET A 42 -0.17 -7.32 -8.75
C MET A 42 -0.88 -8.67 -8.77
N ALA A 43 -0.74 -9.46 -7.71
CA ALA A 43 -1.46 -10.72 -7.57
C ALA A 43 -2.98 -10.46 -7.45
N PRO A 44 -3.84 -11.25 -8.14
CA PRO A 44 -5.28 -11.10 -8.01
C PRO A 44 -5.73 -11.29 -6.56
N GLY A 45 -6.56 -10.36 -6.06
CA GLY A 45 -7.09 -10.41 -4.70
C GLY A 45 -6.15 -9.85 -3.63
N ASP A 46 -4.94 -9.42 -4.02
CA ASP A 46 -4.05 -8.74 -3.11
C ASP A 46 -4.51 -7.30 -2.85
N THR A 47 -4.25 -6.79 -1.65
CA THR A 47 -4.66 -5.44 -1.23
C THR A 47 -3.41 -4.60 -1.00
N PRO A 48 -3.36 -3.33 -1.47
CA PRO A 48 -2.22 -2.46 -1.22
C PRO A 48 -1.88 -2.34 0.28
N TYR A 49 -0.59 -2.34 0.60
CA TYR A 49 -0.13 -1.98 1.94
C TYR A 49 -0.44 -0.52 2.21
N ALA A 50 -1.01 -0.20 3.37
CA ALA A 50 -1.05 1.17 3.84
C ALA A 50 0.18 1.45 4.70
N ILE A 51 0.95 2.48 4.32
CA ILE A 51 2.20 2.86 4.95
C ILE A 51 2.03 4.27 5.52
N ASP A 52 2.14 4.40 6.84
CA ASP A 52 2.02 5.67 7.54
C ASP A 52 3.12 6.65 7.10
N LYS A 53 2.73 7.87 6.70
CA LYS A 53 3.64 8.87 6.10
C LYS A 53 4.60 9.51 7.09
N GLU A 54 4.31 9.42 8.38
CA GLU A 54 5.15 10.00 9.44
C GLU A 54 6.22 9.02 9.91
N THR A 55 5.87 7.74 10.02
CA THR A 55 6.64 6.70 10.69
C THR A 55 7.13 5.60 9.77
N GLY A 56 6.53 5.42 8.60
CA GLY A 56 6.84 4.33 7.67
C GLY A 56 6.31 2.97 8.11
N ARG A 57 5.48 2.91 9.16
CA ARG A 57 4.88 1.66 9.64
C ARG A 57 3.78 1.19 8.68
N ILE A 58 3.68 -0.12 8.51
CA ILE A 58 2.63 -0.76 7.72
C ILE A 58 1.41 -0.98 8.61
N ASP A 59 0.30 -0.32 8.29
CA ASP A 59 -0.99 -0.45 8.96
C ASP A 59 -1.95 -1.20 8.03
N PHE A 60 -1.86 -2.53 8.04
CA PHE A 60 -2.52 -3.40 7.04
C PHE A 60 -3.98 -3.76 7.42
N PHE A 61 -4.84 -3.91 6.41
CA PHE A 61 -6.18 -4.52 6.54
C PHE A 61 -6.36 -5.59 5.46
N PRO A 62 -6.31 -6.89 5.82
CA PRO A 62 -6.30 -7.98 4.84
C PRO A 62 -7.63 -8.21 4.11
N ILE A 63 -8.75 -7.71 4.63
CA ILE A 63 -10.08 -8.09 4.18
C ILE A 63 -10.93 -6.83 4.13
N PRO A 64 -11.51 -6.41 2.99
CA PRO A 64 -12.38 -5.24 2.92
C PRO A 64 -13.62 -5.32 3.83
N PHE A 65 -14.09 -4.18 4.33
CA PHE A 65 -15.22 -4.07 5.28
C PHE A 65 -16.49 -4.79 4.83
N PHE A 66 -16.78 -4.79 3.53
CA PHE A 66 -17.97 -5.45 2.98
C PHE A 66 -17.90 -6.98 3.05
N LEU A 67 -16.70 -7.56 3.07
CA LEU A 67 -16.51 -9.00 3.33
C LEU A 67 -16.51 -9.30 4.83
N ARG A 68 -16.14 -8.34 5.68
CA ARG A 68 -16.23 -8.46 7.15
C ARG A 68 -17.67 -8.28 7.67
N GLY A 69 -18.55 -7.65 6.89
CA GLY A 69 -19.89 -7.27 7.35
C GLY A 69 -19.89 -6.11 8.33
N GLU A 70 -18.86 -5.26 8.28
CA GLU A 70 -18.63 -4.15 9.22
C GLU A 70 -18.79 -2.80 8.52
N SER A 71 -18.74 -1.71 9.29
CA SER A 71 -18.55 -0.37 8.70
C SER A 71 -17.10 -0.19 8.25
N PRO A 72 -16.83 0.61 7.21
CA PRO A 72 -15.47 0.88 6.76
C PRO A 72 -14.66 1.57 7.86
N SER A 73 -13.43 1.11 8.05
CA SER A 73 -12.45 1.76 8.94
C SER A 73 -12.00 3.12 8.36
N ALA A 74 -11.38 3.94 9.20
CA ALA A 74 -10.85 5.23 8.77
C ALA A 74 -9.85 5.10 7.61
N ILE A 75 -9.04 4.04 7.60
CA ILE A 75 -8.01 3.88 6.57
C ILE A 75 -8.61 3.34 5.27
N GLU A 76 -9.65 2.50 5.33
CA GLU A 76 -10.44 2.12 4.15
C GLU A 76 -11.14 3.34 3.51
N LEU A 77 -11.70 4.24 4.32
CA LEU A 77 -12.29 5.49 3.84
C LEU A 77 -11.25 6.47 3.27
N GLU A 78 -10.01 6.40 3.75
CA GLU A 78 -8.91 7.17 3.21
C GLU A 78 -8.46 6.64 1.86
N MET A 79 -8.30 5.31 1.74
CA MET A 79 -7.92 4.63 0.50
C MET A 79 -8.89 4.95 -0.64
N ASP A 80 -10.20 4.94 -0.37
CA ASP A 80 -11.25 5.31 -1.33
C ASP A 80 -11.08 6.72 -1.93
N LYS A 81 -10.39 7.61 -1.21
CA LYS A 81 -10.14 9.00 -1.61
C LYS A 81 -8.70 9.24 -2.04
N ALA A 82 -7.85 8.21 -2.03
CA ALA A 82 -6.44 8.33 -2.37
C ALA A 82 -6.28 8.59 -3.88
N ASN A 83 -5.26 9.37 -4.23
CA ASN A 83 -4.99 9.71 -5.63
C ASN A 83 -3.86 8.85 -6.15
N GLU A 84 -4.01 8.29 -7.35
CA GLU A 84 -2.93 7.55 -7.99
C GLU A 84 -1.68 8.43 -8.17
N ILE A 85 -0.54 7.88 -7.79
CA ILE A 85 0.78 8.51 -7.96
C ILE A 85 1.72 7.53 -8.67
N LYS A 86 2.71 8.08 -9.37
CA LYS A 86 3.72 7.26 -10.03
C LYS A 86 4.66 6.65 -9.01
N VAL A 87 4.78 5.33 -9.07
CA VAL A 87 5.91 4.60 -8.54
C VAL A 87 7.12 4.92 -9.42
N LYS A 88 8.20 5.46 -8.84
CA LYS A 88 9.42 5.82 -9.57
C LYS A 88 10.38 4.65 -9.64
#